data_AF-A0A8B7ZIU8-F1
#
_entry.id   AF-A0A8B7ZIU8-F1
#
_cell.length_a   1.000
_cell.length_b   1.000
_cell.length_c   1.000
_cell.angle_alpha   90.00
_cell.angle_beta   90.00
_cell.angle_gamma   90.00
#
_symmetry.space_group_name_H-M   'P 1'
#
loop_
_entity.id
_entity.type
_entity.pdbx_description
1 polymer ?
#
loop_
_entity_poly.entity_id
_entity_poly.type
_entity_poly.pdbx_seq_one_letter_code
_entity_poly.pdbx_strand_id
1 'polypeptide(L)'
;MKAEVTCAVHFLMNFLRSSRDMEQQTLRLERFSQILINLLCDHYRSHWFPDKPFRGSGYRCLRINDMLMDPLLAKAGQLVNIALEEMQLLLPSELTVWVDPGEVSYRIGEEGSICVLYDGATETISETKLSALDLLNCKMRMHNQNTSRQRTADFNRNDVTVQA
;
A
#
# COMPACT_ATOMS: atom_id res chain seq x y z
N MET A 1 -2.79 10.08 -16.25
CA MET A 1 -2.40 10.30 -14.85
C MET A 1 -3.52 10.06 -13.84
N LYS A 2 -4.65 10.78 -13.90
CA LYS A 2 -5.67 10.70 -12.83
C LYS A 2 -6.30 9.32 -12.71
N ALA A 3 -6.53 8.62 -13.82
CA ALA A 3 -7.07 7.25 -13.81
C ALA A 3 -6.10 6.27 -13.12
N GLU A 4 -4.82 6.35 -13.47
CA GLU A 4 -3.73 5.51 -12.98
C GLU A 4 -3.51 5.74 -11.47
N VAL A 5 -3.43 7.01 -11.05
CA VAL A 5 -3.33 7.37 -9.62
C VAL A 5 -4.56 6.87 -8.84
N THR A 6 -5.77 7.06 -9.38
CA THR A 6 -7.00 6.61 -8.71
C THR A 6 -7.04 5.09 -8.57
N CYS A 7 -6.63 4.36 -9.61
CA CYS A 7 -6.52 2.90 -9.58
C CYS A 7 -5.54 2.44 -8.48
N ALA A 8 -4.34 3.01 -8.43
CA ALA A 8 -3.34 2.69 -7.42
C ALA A 8 -3.83 2.96 -6.00
N VAL A 9 -4.48 4.11 -5.78
CA VAL A 9 -5.04 4.45 -4.47
C VAL A 9 -6.17 3.49 -4.08
N HIS A 10 -7.10 3.19 -4.99
CA HIS A 10 -8.18 2.24 -4.70
C HIS A 10 -7.65 0.84 -4.39
N PHE A 11 -6.60 0.40 -5.08
CA PHE A 11 -5.91 -0.84 -4.75
C PHE A 11 -5.37 -0.83 -3.32
N LEU A 12 -4.71 0.23 -2.88
CA LEU A 12 -4.23 0.38 -1.50
C LEU A 12 -5.39 0.38 -0.49
N MET A 13 -6.51 1.02 -0.83
CA MET A 13 -7.69 1.08 0.04
C MET A 13 -8.31 -0.30 0.30
N ASN A 14 -8.14 -1.27 -0.59
CA ASN A 14 -8.63 -2.63 -0.38
C ASN A 14 -7.98 -3.31 0.84
N PHE A 15 -6.71 -3.00 1.12
CA PHE A 15 -6.02 -3.51 2.31
C PHE A 15 -6.51 -2.80 3.57
N LEU A 16 -6.65 -1.48 3.53
CA LEU A 16 -7.12 -0.69 4.69
C LEU A 16 -8.55 -1.04 5.09
N ARG A 17 -9.40 -1.41 4.13
CA ARG A 17 -10.79 -1.86 4.39
C ARG A 17 -10.88 -3.31 4.90
N SER A 18 -9.78 -4.05 4.96
CA SER A 18 -9.81 -5.46 5.36
C SER A 18 -10.10 -5.68 6.85
N SER A 19 -9.94 -4.64 7.68
CA SER A 19 -10.32 -4.63 9.10
C SER A 19 -11.74 -4.11 9.29
N ARG A 20 -12.52 -4.79 10.15
CA ARG A 20 -13.88 -4.37 10.53
C ARG A 20 -13.90 -2.97 11.18
N ASP A 21 -12.85 -2.60 11.90
CA ASP A 21 -12.75 -1.30 12.57
C ASP A 21 -12.54 -0.16 11.57
N MET A 22 -11.85 -0.44 10.47
CA MET A 22 -11.63 0.50 9.38
C MET A 22 -12.82 0.57 8.43
N GLU A 23 -13.52 -0.55 8.22
CA GLU A 23 -14.77 -0.60 7.45
C GLU A 23 -15.84 0.33 8.04
N GLN A 24 -15.93 0.45 9.37
CA GLN A 24 -16.84 1.38 10.05
C GLN A 24 -16.43 2.85 9.89
N GLN A 25 -15.20 3.13 9.46
CA GLN A 25 -14.64 4.47 9.30
C GLN A 25 -14.66 4.94 7.83
N THR A 26 -15.74 4.63 7.09
CA THR A 26 -15.88 4.92 5.65
C THR A 26 -15.51 6.35 5.27
N LEU A 27 -16.05 7.35 5.96
CA LEU A 27 -15.77 8.78 5.69
C LEU A 27 -14.29 9.13 5.86
N ARG A 28 -13.62 8.50 6.82
CA ARG A 28 -12.20 8.73 7.10
C ARG A 28 -11.33 8.12 6.00
N LEU A 29 -11.68 6.91 5.58
CA LEU A 29 -11.04 6.21 4.47
C LEU A 29 -11.26 6.92 3.13
N GLU A 30 -12.45 7.49 2.89
CA GLU A 30 -12.71 8.31 1.71
C GLU A 30 -11.85 9.58 1.69
N ARG A 31 -11.74 10.27 2.84
CA ARG A 31 -10.84 11.43 2.98
C ARG A 31 -9.38 11.06 2.75
N PHE A 32 -8.93 9.93 3.31
CA PHE A 32 -7.57 9.42 3.07
C PHE A 32 -7.32 9.23 1.57
N SER A 33 -8.24 8.54 0.88
CA SER A 33 -8.16 8.31 -0.57
C SER A 33 -8.03 9.62 -1.34
N GLN A 34 -8.91 10.59 -1.05
CA GLN A 34 -8.90 11.87 -1.74
C GLN A 34 -7.62 12.68 -1.49
N ILE A 35 -7.10 12.66 -0.26
CA ILE A 35 -5.84 13.32 0.09
C ILE A 35 -4.68 12.67 -0.65
N LEU A 36 -4.60 11.33 -0.64
CA LEU A 36 -3.52 10.61 -1.29
C LEU A 36 -3.52 10.83 -2.80
N ILE A 37 -4.69 10.79 -3.46
CA ILE A 37 -4.82 11.12 -4.89
C ILE A 37 -4.23 12.49 -5.19
N ASN A 38 -4.54 13.51 -4.37
CA ASN A 38 -4.03 14.87 -4.58
C ASN A 38 -2.52 14.94 -4.39
N LEU A 39 -2.00 14.35 -3.30
CA LEU A 39 -0.56 14.30 -3.02
C LEU A 39 0.22 13.64 -4.17
N LEU A 40 -0.26 12.51 -4.70
CA LEU A 40 0.37 11.81 -5.81
C LEU A 40 0.30 12.61 -7.12
N CYS A 41 -0.86 13.18 -7.44
CA CYS A 41 -1.00 14.02 -8.63
C CYS A 41 -0.06 15.23 -8.61
N ASP A 42 0.07 15.88 -7.45
CA ASP A 42 1.00 17.00 -7.28
C ASP A 42 2.46 16.54 -7.37
N HIS A 43 2.81 15.43 -6.72
CA HIS A 43 4.17 14.87 -6.73
C HIS A 43 4.62 14.45 -8.12
N TYR A 44 3.72 13.89 -8.94
CA TYR A 44 4.03 13.36 -10.26
C TYR A 44 4.05 14.42 -11.36
N ARG A 45 3.57 15.64 -11.10
CA ARG A 45 3.31 16.67 -12.13
C ARG A 45 4.50 16.92 -13.07
N SER A 46 5.72 17.02 -12.55
CA SER A 46 6.94 17.23 -13.34
C SER A 46 7.66 15.95 -13.77
N HIS A 47 7.14 14.80 -13.35
CA HIS A 47 7.71 13.48 -13.57
C HIS A 47 6.71 12.57 -14.30
N TRP A 48 5.82 13.12 -15.13
CA TRP A 48 4.83 12.34 -15.90
C TRP A 48 5.10 12.48 -17.40
N PHE A 49 5.50 11.40 -18.06
CA PHE A 49 5.93 11.43 -19.46
C PHE A 49 5.16 10.39 -20.30
N PRO A 50 3.99 10.74 -20.86
CA PRO A 50 3.16 9.80 -21.64
C PRO A 50 3.90 9.13 -22.80
N ASP A 51 4.75 9.87 -23.52
CA ASP A 51 5.52 9.32 -24.66
C ASP A 51 6.66 8.38 -24.23
N LYS A 52 7.03 8.40 -22.94
CA LYS A 52 8.08 7.57 -22.36
C LYS A 52 7.64 7.07 -20.98
N PRO A 53 6.66 6.15 -20.89
CA PRO A 53 5.99 5.80 -19.63
C PRO A 53 6.95 5.45 -18.49
N PHE A 54 7.98 4.66 -18.78
CA PHE A 54 8.95 4.22 -17.78
C PHE A 54 9.93 5.31 -17.31
N ARG A 55 10.01 6.45 -18.00
CA ARG A 55 10.83 7.58 -17.54
C ARG A 55 10.25 8.09 -16.23
N GLY A 56 11.06 8.09 -15.17
CA GLY A 56 10.63 8.52 -13.84
C GLY A 56 9.78 7.51 -13.07
N SER A 57 9.64 6.27 -13.56
CA SER A 57 8.85 5.22 -12.87
C SER A 57 9.35 4.97 -11.43
N GLY A 58 10.66 4.89 -11.22
CA GLY A 58 11.24 4.76 -9.87
C GLY A 58 10.97 5.94 -8.93
N TYR A 59 10.79 7.16 -9.47
CA TYR A 59 10.41 8.35 -8.68
C TYR A 59 8.94 8.30 -8.27
N ARG A 60 8.06 7.78 -9.14
CA ARG A 60 6.62 7.62 -8.88
C ARG A 60 6.28 6.32 -8.14
N CYS A 61 7.26 5.46 -7.92
CA CYS A 61 7.06 4.17 -7.29
C CYS A 61 6.67 4.36 -5.82
N LEU A 62 5.57 3.73 -5.41
CA LEU A 62 5.16 3.66 -4.01
C LEU A 62 5.76 2.39 -3.41
N ARG A 63 6.55 2.53 -2.34
CA ARG A 63 7.21 1.39 -1.71
C ARG A 63 6.89 1.33 -0.23
N ILE A 64 6.47 0.15 0.21
CA ILE A 64 6.25 -0.20 1.61
C ILE A 64 7.17 -1.39 1.91
N ASN A 65 7.96 -1.27 2.97
CA ASN A 65 8.72 -2.38 3.55
C ASN A 65 8.51 -2.41 5.09
N ASP A 66 9.02 -3.44 5.77
CA ASP A 66 8.87 -3.62 7.22
C ASP A 66 9.36 -2.42 8.08
N MET A 67 10.28 -1.62 7.56
CA MET A 67 10.88 -0.48 8.27
C MET A 67 10.44 0.89 7.74
N LEU A 68 9.86 0.94 6.54
CA LEU A 68 9.64 2.18 5.80
C LEU A 68 8.29 2.15 5.09
N MET A 69 7.45 3.13 5.42
CA MET A 69 6.26 3.47 4.66
C MET A 69 6.60 4.53 3.62
N ASP A 70 5.93 4.48 2.47
CA ASP A 70 6.01 5.56 1.50
C ASP A 70 5.64 6.91 2.17
N PRO A 71 6.45 7.97 2.03
CA PRO A 71 6.21 9.24 2.72
C PRO A 71 4.87 9.91 2.38
N LEU A 72 4.35 9.71 1.17
CA LEU A 72 3.07 10.30 0.76
C LEU A 72 1.91 9.52 1.36
N LEU A 73 2.02 8.19 1.48
CA LEU A 73 1.07 7.37 2.24
C LEU A 73 1.07 7.75 3.73
N ALA A 74 2.26 7.84 4.34
CA ALA A 74 2.42 8.24 5.74
C ALA A 74 1.78 9.61 6.01
N LYS A 75 2.04 10.59 5.13
CA LYS A 75 1.45 11.92 5.20
C LYS A 75 -0.07 11.91 5.06
N ALA A 76 -0.63 11.13 4.13
CA ALA A 76 -2.07 11.00 3.97
C ALA A 76 -2.73 10.41 5.24
N GLY A 77 -2.10 9.38 5.83
CA GLY A 77 -2.55 8.77 7.08
C GLY A 77 -2.57 9.77 8.23
N GLN A 78 -1.49 10.51 8.41
CA GLN A 78 -1.38 11.56 9.42
C GLN A 78 -2.49 12.62 9.30
N LEU A 79 -2.80 13.08 8.09
CA LEU A 79 -3.81 14.13 7.86
C LEU A 79 -5.25 13.67 8.19
N VAL A 80 -5.50 12.37 8.25
CA VAL A 80 -6.77 11.81 8.73
C VAL A 80 -6.64 11.09 10.06
N ASN A 81 -5.52 11.26 10.77
CA ASN A 81 -5.17 10.64 12.05
C ASN A 81 -5.00 9.11 12.06
N ILE A 82 -4.88 8.44 10.90
CA ILE A 82 -4.62 6.99 10.87
C ILE A 82 -3.18 6.77 11.29
N ALA A 83 -2.96 5.94 12.31
CA ALA A 83 -1.63 5.69 12.86
C ALA A 83 -0.76 4.96 11.84
N LEU A 84 0.54 5.25 11.84
CA LEU A 84 1.48 4.61 10.92
C LEU A 84 1.53 3.09 11.16
N GLU A 85 1.52 2.71 12.43
CA GLU A 85 1.52 1.32 12.91
C GLU A 85 0.27 0.58 12.45
N GLU A 86 -0.90 1.24 12.48
CA GLU A 86 -2.16 0.67 11.98
C GLU A 86 -2.08 0.41 10.47
N MET A 87 -1.53 1.34 9.69
CA MET A 87 -1.32 1.12 8.25
C MET A 87 -0.32 -0.01 7.98
N GLN A 88 0.78 -0.09 8.74
CA GLN A 88 1.78 -1.15 8.61
C GLN A 88 1.24 -2.54 8.97
N LEU A 89 0.24 -2.62 9.84
CA LEU A 89 -0.44 -3.89 10.16
C LEU A 89 -1.43 -4.34 9.07
N LEU A 90 -1.99 -3.39 8.32
CA LEU A 90 -3.03 -3.66 7.33
C LEU A 90 -2.46 -3.82 5.91
N LEU A 91 -1.38 -3.11 5.58
CA LEU A 91 -0.70 -3.18 4.29
C LEU A 91 0.34 -4.30 4.24
N PRO A 92 0.56 -4.96 3.09
CA PRO A 92 1.60 -5.97 2.98
C PRO A 92 2.96 -5.40 3.41
N SER A 93 3.68 -6.18 4.21
CA SER A 93 5.03 -5.87 4.71
C SER A 93 6.03 -5.55 3.61
N GLU A 94 5.83 -6.08 2.41
CA GLU A 94 6.60 -5.73 1.22
C GLU A 94 5.65 -5.52 0.05
N LEU A 95 5.42 -4.27 -0.30
CA LEU A 95 4.58 -3.89 -1.43
C LEU A 95 5.31 -2.83 -2.25
N THR A 96 5.36 -3.05 -3.56
CA THR A 96 5.84 -2.07 -4.54
C THR A 96 4.73 -1.83 -5.55
N VAL A 97 4.39 -0.56 -5.81
CA VAL A 97 3.39 -0.17 -6.80
C VAL A 97 4.02 0.83 -7.77
N TRP A 98 3.97 0.51 -9.06
CA TRP A 98 4.39 1.38 -10.14
C TRP A 98 3.16 2.05 -10.74
N VAL A 99 3.19 3.39 -10.80
CA VAL A 99 2.11 4.21 -11.35
C VAL A 99 2.65 4.97 -12.55
N ASP A 100 2.49 4.37 -13.72
CA ASP A 100 3.11 4.83 -14.96
C ASP A 100 2.03 5.27 -15.97
N PRO A 101 2.35 6.16 -16.93
CA PRO A 101 1.41 6.51 -17.99
C PRO A 101 0.90 5.28 -18.74
N GLY A 102 -0.41 5.04 -18.67
CA GLY A 102 -1.05 3.91 -19.32
C GLY A 102 -0.94 2.56 -18.60
N GLU A 103 -0.23 2.45 -17.47
CA GLU A 103 -0.14 1.20 -16.71
C GLU A 103 -0.03 1.44 -15.20
N VAL A 104 -0.75 0.65 -14.42
CA VAL A 104 -0.48 0.48 -12.98
C VAL A 104 -0.16 -0.97 -12.74
N SER A 105 0.97 -1.25 -12.11
CA SER A 105 1.38 -2.60 -11.76
C SER A 105 1.92 -2.65 -10.34
N TYR A 106 1.97 -3.85 -9.76
CA TYR A 106 2.40 -4.04 -8.39
C TYR A 106 3.12 -5.37 -8.20
N ARG A 107 3.84 -5.46 -7.08
CA ARG A 107 4.48 -6.68 -6.60
C ARG A 107 4.34 -6.78 -5.09
N ILE A 108 4.01 -7.98 -4.59
CA ILE A 108 3.92 -8.28 -3.16
C ILE A 108 5.03 -9.27 -2.78
N GLY A 109 5.91 -8.87 -1.86
CA GLY A 109 7.15 -9.58 -1.53
C GLY A 109 8.29 -9.26 -2.51
N GLU A 110 9.53 -9.41 -2.05
CA GLU A 110 10.72 -9.24 -2.92
C GLU A 110 10.71 -10.21 -4.12
N GLU A 111 10.35 -11.47 -3.88
CA GLU A 111 10.26 -12.53 -4.90
C GLU A 111 8.86 -12.67 -5.53
N GLY A 112 7.99 -11.66 -5.35
CA GLY A 112 6.64 -11.66 -5.91
C GLY A 112 6.63 -11.53 -7.44
N SER A 113 5.62 -12.12 -8.09
CA SER A 113 5.33 -11.82 -9.49
C SER A 113 4.80 -10.38 -9.64
N ILE A 114 5.08 -9.76 -10.79
CA ILE A 114 4.49 -8.46 -11.14
C ILE A 114 3.09 -8.71 -11.72
N CYS A 115 2.12 -8.01 -11.19
CA CYS A 115 0.72 -8.07 -11.62
C CYS A 115 0.27 -6.68 -12.11
N VAL A 116 -0.53 -6.64 -13.17
CA VAL A 116 -1.10 -5.40 -13.72
C VAL A 116 -2.47 -5.14 -13.11
N LEU A 117 -2.68 -3.93 -12.59
CA LEU A 117 -3.94 -3.42 -12.02
C LEU A 117 -4.72 -2.55 -12.99
N TYR A 118 -4.02 -1.88 -13.90
CA TYR A 118 -4.59 -1.01 -14.90
C TYR A 118 -3.76 -1.12 -16.16
N ASP A 119 -4.44 -1.37 -17.28
CA ASP A 119 -3.86 -1.31 -18.62
C ASP A 119 -4.71 -0.35 -19.45
N GLY A 120 -4.13 0.80 -19.78
CA GLY A 120 -4.77 1.84 -20.56
C GLY A 120 -5.00 1.46 -22.03
N ALA A 121 -4.34 0.42 -22.55
CA ALA A 121 -4.53 -0.05 -23.93
C ALA A 121 -5.83 -0.84 -24.11
N THR A 122 -6.35 -1.43 -23.02
CA THR A 122 -7.56 -2.25 -23.05
C THR A 122 -8.79 -1.50 -22.53
N GLU A 123 -8.65 -0.25 -22.07
CA GLU A 123 -9.64 0.49 -21.23
C GLU A 123 -10.24 -0.36 -20.09
N THR A 124 -9.63 -1.50 -19.78
CA THR A 124 -10.19 -2.47 -18.86
C THR A 124 -9.62 -2.15 -17.49
N ILE A 125 -10.43 -1.49 -16.66
CA ILE A 125 -10.21 -1.51 -15.22
C ILE A 125 -10.49 -2.95 -14.82
N SER A 126 -9.46 -3.78 -14.60
CA SER A 126 -9.67 -5.06 -13.93
C SER A 126 -10.36 -4.72 -12.61
N GLU A 127 -11.61 -5.16 -12.41
CA GLU A 127 -12.36 -4.89 -11.19
C GLU A 127 -11.41 -5.05 -10.00
N THR A 128 -11.37 -4.05 -9.13
CA THR A 128 -10.46 -3.88 -7.98
C THR A 128 -10.53 -4.98 -6.91
N LYS A 129 -10.90 -6.21 -7.28
CA LYS A 129 -10.78 -7.40 -6.46
C LYS A 129 -9.37 -7.91 -6.64
N LEU A 130 -8.53 -7.69 -5.63
CA LEU A 130 -7.39 -8.57 -5.38
C LEU A 130 -7.88 -10.01 -5.62
N SER A 131 -7.14 -10.81 -6.39
CA SER A 131 -7.58 -12.19 -6.58
C SER A 131 -7.71 -12.84 -5.19
N ALA A 132 -8.63 -13.79 -5.04
CA ALA A 132 -8.77 -14.51 -3.76
C ALA A 132 -7.43 -15.11 -3.33
N LEU A 133 -6.56 -15.44 -4.29
CA LEU A 133 -5.20 -15.91 -4.07
C LEU A 133 -4.26 -14.81 -3.55
N ASP A 134 -4.32 -13.58 -4.08
CA ASP A 134 -3.54 -12.44 -3.57
C ASP A 134 -3.95 -12.07 -2.16
N LEU A 135 -5.26 -12.07 -1.87
CA LEU A 135 -5.81 -11.87 -0.53
C LEU A 135 -5.41 -12.99 0.42
N LEU A 136 -5.45 -14.25 -0.02
CA LEU A 136 -5.06 -15.40 0.81
C LEU A 136 -3.56 -15.41 1.09
N ASN A 137 -2.72 -15.15 0.08
CA ASN A 137 -1.28 -15.03 0.23
C ASN A 137 -0.92 -13.87 1.17
N CYS A 138 -1.60 -12.72 1.05
CA CYS A 138 -1.45 -11.62 1.99
C CYS A 138 -1.86 -12.02 3.40
N LYS A 139 -3.04 -12.61 3.59
CA LYS A 139 -3.53 -13.04 4.92
C LYS A 139 -2.63 -14.07 5.58
N MET A 140 -2.13 -15.05 4.83
CA MET A 140 -1.22 -16.09 5.35
C MET A 140 0.12 -15.48 5.77
N ARG A 141 0.69 -14.56 4.97
CA ARG A 141 1.93 -13.86 5.32
C ARG A 141 1.75 -12.92 6.52
N MET A 142 0.66 -12.16 6.56
CA MET A 142 0.30 -11.29 7.70
C MET A 142 0.12 -12.10 9.00
N HIS A 143 -0.49 -13.29 8.94
CA HIS A 143 -0.65 -14.16 10.11
C HIS A 143 0.69 -14.72 10.60
N ASN A 144 1.58 -15.13 9.69
CA ASN A 144 2.95 -15.56 10.05
C ASN A 144 3.80 -14.40 10.58
N GLN A 145 3.60 -13.18 10.09
CA GLN A 145 4.33 -12.01 10.55
C GLN A 145 3.84 -11.51 11.90
N ASN A 146 2.53 -11.49 12.16
CA ASN A 146 1.97 -11.18 13.48
C ASN A 146 2.41 -12.18 14.55
N THR A 147 2.46 -13.49 14.23
CA THR A 147 2.97 -14.51 15.16
C THR A 147 4.48 -14.43 15.39
N SER A 148 5.24 -13.87 14.44
CA SER A 148 6.69 -13.61 14.58
C SER A 148 6.97 -12.32 15.38
N ARG A 149 6.18 -11.26 15.16
CA ARG A 149 6.24 -9.99 15.89
C ARG A 149 5.75 -10.12 17.34
N GLN A 150 4.73 -10.94 17.62
CA GLN A 150 4.32 -11.27 18.98
C GLN A 150 5.41 -12.06 19.73
N ARG A 151 6.04 -13.06 19.09
CA ARG A 151 7.15 -13.80 19.70
C ARG A 151 8.35 -12.93 20.06
N THR A 152 8.71 -11.95 19.23
CA THR A 152 9.81 -11.02 19.52
C THR A 152 9.44 -10.00 20.60
N ALA A 153 8.19 -9.54 20.65
CA ALA A 153 7.69 -8.68 21.73
C ALA A 153 7.63 -9.40 23.09
N ASP A 154 7.25 -10.68 23.12
CA ASP A 154 7.22 -11.50 24.34
C ASP A 154 8.62 -11.91 24.81
N PHE A 155 9.58 -12.11 23.90
CA PHE A 155 10.97 -12.37 24.26
C PHE A 155 11.62 -11.14 24.94
N ASN A 156 11.35 -9.92 24.44
CA ASN A 156 11.86 -8.68 25.04
C ASN A 156 11.19 -8.30 26.37
N ARG A 157 10.01 -8.85 26.68
CA ARG A 157 9.33 -8.60 27.98
C ARG A 157 9.88 -9.44 29.12
N ASN A 158 10.50 -10.58 28.82
CA ASN A 158 10.98 -11.50 29.85
C ASN A 158 12.42 -11.23 30.33
N ASP A 159 13.12 -10.25 29.74
CA ASP A 159 14.53 -9.95 30.04
C ASP A 159 14.76 -8.69 30.91
N VAL A 160 13.69 -8.08 31.45
CA VAL A 160 13.79 -6.89 32.34
C VAL A 160 13.59 -7.24 33.83
N THR A 161 13.62 -8.51 34.20
CA THR A 161 13.40 -8.93 35.60
C THR A 161 14.43 -9.93 36.11
N VAL A 162 15.72 -9.71 35.88
CA VAL A 162 16.76 -10.25 36.79
C VAL A 162 17.95 -9.29 36.82
N GLN A 163 18.02 -8.44 37.85
CA GLN A 163 19.20 -8.35 38.73
C GLN A 163 18.92 -7.37 39.88
N ALA A 164 19.12 -7.91 41.07
CA ALA A 164 19.03 -7.26 42.37
C ALA A 164 20.28 -6.43 42.68
#